data_AF-A0A7S0EF76-F1
#
_entry.id   AF-A0A7S0EF76-F1
#
_cell.length_a   1.000
_cell.length_b   1.000
_cell.length_c   1.000
_cell.angle_alpha   90.00
_cell.angle_beta   90.00
_cell.angle_gamma   90.00
#
_symmetry.space_group_name_H-M   'P 1'
#
loop_
_entity.id
_entity.type
_entity.pdbx_description
1 polymer ?
#
loop_
_entity_poly.entity_id
_entity_poly.type
_entity_poly.pdbx_seq_one_letter_code
_entity_poly.pdbx_strand_id
1 'polypeptide(L)'
;MQLREAPGGPGREVHHVSRLLAKAVKHSAHLEALCRVFADDRSCLEAEAYAAWLEGSMLLEKEMWEEALEKLNRSRTVYDELSHSAEGVEQAMYRKRVEEIEPSIRYCRYNVSREGGASNLEEQSQVLMEIGKSG
;
A
#
# COMPACT_ATOMS: atom_id res chain seq x y z
N MET A 1 -8.51 5.37 12.58
CA MET A 1 -8.95 3.96 12.62
C MET A 1 -9.46 3.64 14.02
N GLN A 2 -10.74 3.30 14.17
CA GLN A 2 -11.41 3.15 15.48
C GLN A 2 -11.65 1.70 15.91
N LEU A 3 -11.08 0.70 15.22
CA LEU A 3 -11.53 -0.69 15.36
C LEU A 3 -10.42 -1.69 15.73
N ARG A 4 -9.35 -1.22 16.36
CA ARG A 4 -8.38 -2.12 17.02
C ARG A 4 -8.91 -2.68 18.36
N GLU A 5 -10.15 -2.36 18.74
CA GLU A 5 -10.72 -2.62 20.08
C GLU A 5 -12.18 -3.14 20.01
N ALA A 6 -12.52 -4.01 19.05
CA ALA A 6 -13.83 -4.69 19.09
C ALA A 6 -13.71 -6.01 19.90
N PRO A 7 -14.77 -6.52 20.55
CA PRO A 7 -14.70 -7.73 21.35
C PRO A 7 -14.80 -9.01 20.49
N GLY A 8 -14.07 -9.07 19.37
CA GLY A 8 -14.03 -10.21 18.46
C GLY A 8 -12.70 -10.95 18.59
N GLY A 9 -12.73 -12.30 18.65
CA GLY A 9 -11.50 -13.09 18.63
C GLY A 9 -10.61 -12.75 17.41
N PRO A 10 -9.28 -12.96 17.50
CA PRO A 10 -8.29 -12.35 16.60
C PRO A 10 -8.53 -12.56 15.10
N GLY A 11 -9.17 -13.66 14.68
CA GLY A 11 -9.50 -13.89 13.26
C GLY A 11 -10.70 -13.09 12.73
N ARG A 12 -11.70 -12.78 13.58
CA ARG A 12 -12.92 -12.08 13.13
C ARG A 12 -12.65 -10.61 12.80
N GLU A 13 -11.74 -9.99 13.53
CA GLU A 13 -11.34 -8.59 13.32
C GLU A 13 -10.57 -8.41 12.01
N VAL A 14 -9.58 -9.28 11.74
CA VAL A 14 -8.77 -9.26 10.52
C VAL A 14 -9.64 -9.43 9.26
N HIS A 15 -10.53 -10.42 9.25
CA HIS A 15 -11.46 -10.61 8.12
C HIS A 15 -12.43 -9.43 7.94
N HIS A 16 -12.80 -8.73 9.02
CA HIS A 16 -13.65 -7.56 8.94
C HIS A 16 -12.92 -6.35 8.36
N VAL A 17 -11.69 -6.09 8.81
CA VAL A 17 -10.84 -5.00 8.26
C VAL A 17 -10.58 -5.20 6.78
N SER A 18 -10.24 -6.42 6.37
CA SER A 18 -10.02 -6.76 4.95
C SER A 18 -11.27 -6.52 4.09
N ARG A 19 -12.46 -6.90 4.56
CA ARG A 19 -13.73 -6.64 3.85
C ARG A 19 -14.07 -5.16 3.77
N LEU A 20 -13.84 -4.40 4.84
CA LEU A 20 -14.04 -2.95 4.83
C LEU A 20 -13.11 -2.26 3.84
N LEU A 21 -11.83 -2.66 3.81
CA LEU A 21 -10.85 -2.13 2.85
C LEU A 21 -11.22 -2.46 1.42
N ALA A 22 -11.63 -3.70 1.12
CA ALA A 22 -12.08 -4.07 -0.21
C ALA A 22 -13.26 -3.22 -0.70
N LYS A 23 -14.22 -2.93 0.20
CA LYS A 23 -15.32 -2.02 -0.11
C LYS A 23 -14.83 -0.58 -0.32
N ALA A 24 -13.91 -0.11 0.51
CA ALA A 24 -13.33 1.23 0.39
C ALA A 24 -12.60 1.41 -0.94
N VAL A 25 -11.75 0.46 -1.34
CA VAL A 25 -11.02 0.44 -2.62
C VAL A 25 -11.98 0.53 -3.80
N LYS A 26 -13.08 -0.24 -3.78
CA LYS A 26 -14.11 -0.17 -4.83
C LYS A 26 -14.70 1.23 -4.95
N HIS A 27 -15.03 1.87 -3.83
CA HIS A 27 -15.62 3.20 -3.83
C HIS A 27 -14.62 4.28 -4.22
N SER A 28 -13.36 4.19 -3.79
CA SER A 28 -12.32 5.15 -4.17
C SER A 28 -11.96 5.08 -5.64
N ALA A 29 -11.90 3.88 -6.23
CA ALA A 29 -11.70 3.72 -7.67
C ALA A 29 -12.87 4.33 -8.48
N HIS A 30 -14.10 4.17 -7.99
CA HIS A 30 -15.26 4.82 -8.61
C HIS A 30 -15.20 6.35 -8.48
N LEU A 31 -14.79 6.86 -7.32
CA LEU A 31 -14.59 8.30 -7.10
C LEU A 31 -13.51 8.86 -8.04
N GLU A 32 -12.36 8.19 -8.16
CA GLU A 32 -11.29 8.58 -9.09
C GLU A 32 -11.81 8.67 -10.54
N ALA A 33 -12.59 7.66 -10.97
CA ALA A 33 -13.19 7.66 -12.30
C ALA A 33 -14.17 8.84 -12.51
N LEU A 34 -14.94 9.23 -11.49
CA LEU A 34 -15.81 10.40 -11.56
C LEU A 34 -15.01 11.71 -11.59
N CYS A 35 -13.99 11.84 -10.75
CA CYS A 35 -13.13 13.02 -10.73
C CYS A 35 -12.48 13.25 -12.10
N ARG A 36 -12.01 12.19 -12.75
CA ARG A 36 -11.41 12.26 -14.09
C ARG A 36 -12.33 12.84 -15.17
N VAL A 37 -13.65 12.75 -14.99
CA VAL A 37 -14.64 13.25 -15.96
C VAL A 37 -15.16 14.63 -15.57
N PHE A 38 -15.31 14.91 -14.27
CA PHE A 38 -16.10 16.03 -13.78
C PHE A 38 -15.35 17.03 -12.90
N ALA A 39 -14.13 16.72 -12.45
CA ALA A 39 -13.38 17.54 -11.50
C ALA A 39 -12.20 18.27 -12.18
N ASP A 40 -11.61 19.22 -11.47
CA ASP A 40 -10.38 19.90 -11.87
C ASP A 40 -9.15 19.00 -11.65
N ASP A 41 -8.02 19.39 -12.24
CA ASP A 41 -6.78 18.58 -12.23
C ASP A 41 -6.29 18.28 -10.81
N ARG A 42 -6.43 19.22 -9.88
CA ARG A 42 -6.05 19.00 -8.47
C ARG A 42 -6.91 17.92 -7.84
N SER A 43 -8.24 18.02 -7.95
CA SER A 43 -9.15 17.01 -7.41
C SER A 43 -8.93 15.63 -8.05
N CYS A 44 -8.54 15.58 -9.32
CA CYS A 44 -8.17 14.32 -9.99
C CYS A 44 -6.94 13.67 -9.32
N LEU A 45 -5.89 14.47 -9.07
CA LEU A 45 -4.68 14.00 -8.39
C LEU A 45 -4.96 13.56 -6.95
N GLU A 46 -5.80 14.30 -6.22
CA GLU A 46 -6.20 13.91 -4.87
C GLU A 46 -6.95 12.58 -4.84
N ALA A 47 -7.88 12.38 -5.78
CA ALA A 47 -8.65 11.15 -5.90
C ALA A 47 -7.76 9.97 -6.29
N GLU A 48 -6.80 10.17 -7.20
CA GLU A 48 -5.80 9.17 -7.56
C GLU A 48 -4.95 8.77 -6.35
N ALA A 49 -4.39 9.76 -5.64
CA ALA A 49 -3.55 9.51 -4.47
C ALA A 49 -4.31 8.78 -3.36
N TYR A 50 -5.59 9.11 -3.17
CA TYR A 50 -6.48 8.46 -2.20
C TYR A 50 -6.81 7.02 -2.60
N ALA A 51 -7.15 6.78 -3.87
CA ALA A 51 -7.43 5.45 -4.38
C ALA A 51 -6.20 4.53 -4.27
N ALA A 52 -5.02 5.02 -4.67
CA ALA A 52 -3.76 4.31 -4.54
C ALA A 52 -3.39 4.00 -3.07
N TRP A 53 -3.65 4.93 -2.14
CA TRP A 53 -3.42 4.69 -0.72
C TRP A 53 -4.29 3.56 -0.17
N LEU A 54 -5.59 3.55 -0.48
CA LEU A 54 -6.51 2.51 -0.03
C LEU A 54 -6.19 1.15 -0.63
N GLU A 55 -5.85 1.12 -1.93
CA GLU A 55 -5.46 -0.12 -2.61
C GLU A 55 -4.16 -0.68 -2.03
N GLY A 56 -3.13 0.17 -1.88
CA GLY A 56 -1.88 -0.20 -1.24
C GLY A 56 -2.06 -0.68 0.21
N SER A 57 -2.95 -0.05 0.97
CA SER A 57 -3.28 -0.50 2.34
C SER A 57 -3.97 -1.86 2.34
N MET A 58 -4.86 -2.13 1.38
CA MET A 58 -5.49 -3.45 1.26
C MET A 58 -4.49 -4.53 0.87
N LEU A 59 -3.57 -4.23 -0.05
CA LEU A 59 -2.51 -5.15 -0.50
C LEU A 59 -1.53 -5.44 0.64
N LEU A 60 -1.19 -4.42 1.44
CA LEU A 60 -0.39 -4.57 2.65
C LEU A 60 -1.01 -5.58 3.64
N GLU A 61 -2.31 -5.47 3.92
CA GLU A 61 -3.04 -6.42 4.78
C GLU A 61 -3.13 -7.83 4.20
N LYS A 62 -2.91 -7.98 2.88
CA LYS A 62 -2.85 -9.27 2.17
C LYS A 62 -1.43 -9.81 2.05
N GLU A 63 -0.44 -9.12 2.60
CA GLU A 63 0.98 -9.47 2.49
C GLU A 63 1.49 -9.50 1.03
N MET A 64 0.81 -8.78 0.12
CA MET A 64 1.23 -8.62 -1.27
C MET A 64 2.21 -7.44 -1.35
N TRP A 65 3.44 -7.65 -0.88
CA TRP A 65 4.35 -6.55 -0.53
C TRP A 65 4.82 -5.74 -1.73
N GLU A 66 5.06 -6.37 -2.88
CA GLU A 66 5.54 -5.71 -4.08
C GLU A 66 4.46 -4.78 -4.66
N GLU A 67 3.25 -5.30 -4.82
CA GLU A 67 2.11 -4.54 -5.31
C GLU A 67 1.68 -3.45 -4.31
N ALA A 68 1.73 -3.75 -3.00
CA ALA A 68 1.49 -2.75 -1.96
C ALA A 68 2.52 -1.62 -2.05
N LEU A 69 3.79 -1.95 -2.23
CA LEU A 69 4.88 -0.97 -2.37
C LEU A 69 4.66 -0.06 -3.58
N GLU A 70 4.27 -0.62 -4.72
CA GLU A 70 3.96 0.15 -5.93
C GLU A 70 2.86 1.19 -5.67
N LYS A 71 1.72 0.73 -5.13
CA LYS A 71 0.55 1.60 -4.88
C LYS A 71 0.82 2.65 -3.80
N LEU A 72 1.50 2.27 -2.72
CA LEU A 72 1.86 3.20 -1.65
C LEU A 72 2.88 4.25 -2.12
N ASN A 73 3.87 3.87 -2.94
CA ASN A 73 4.77 4.83 -3.56
C ASN A 73 4.03 5.79 -4.48
N ARG A 74 3.09 5.31 -5.31
CA ARG A 74 2.29 6.18 -6.17
C ARG A 74 1.54 7.23 -5.36
N SER A 75 0.86 6.80 -4.29
CA SER A 75 0.15 7.72 -3.39
C SER A 75 1.10 8.74 -2.74
N ARG A 76 2.23 8.28 -2.22
CA ARG A 76 3.25 9.13 -1.59
C ARG A 76 3.79 10.18 -2.57
N THR A 77 4.11 9.80 -3.81
CA THR A 77 4.60 10.72 -4.85
C THR A 77 3.58 11.80 -5.17
N VAL A 78 2.32 11.44 -5.42
CA VAL A 78 1.31 12.44 -5.78
C VAL A 78 1.04 13.40 -4.62
N TYR A 79 0.95 12.91 -3.38
CA TYR A 79 0.81 13.81 -2.22
C TYR A 79 2.03 14.69 -2.00
N ASP A 80 3.24 14.19 -2.24
CA ASP A 80 4.47 14.97 -2.17
C ASP A 80 4.43 16.12 -3.20
N GLU A 81 4.10 15.82 -4.46
CA GLU A 81 3.94 16.81 -5.54
C GLU A 81 2.85 17.84 -5.23
N LEU A 82 1.67 17.41 -4.77
CA LEU A 82 0.59 18.29 -4.34
C LEU A 82 1.06 19.24 -3.23
N SER A 83 1.87 18.75 -2.28
CA SER A 83 2.41 19.56 -1.19
C SER A 83 3.37 20.66 -1.66
N HIS A 84 4.06 20.49 -2.80
CA HIS A 84 4.92 21.52 -3.37
C HIS A 84 4.12 22.65 -4.03
N SER A 85 2.92 22.34 -4.53
CA SER A 85 2.04 23.32 -5.20
C SER A 85 0.97 23.95 -4.28
N ALA A 86 0.85 23.46 -3.04
CA ALA A 86 -0.14 23.90 -2.07
C ALA A 86 0.46 24.86 -1.04
N GLU A 87 -0.42 25.60 -0.34
CA GLU A 87 -0.04 26.55 0.70
C GLU A 87 -0.87 26.33 1.98
N GLY A 88 -0.34 26.81 3.11
CA GLY A 88 -1.06 26.81 4.38
C GLY A 88 -1.51 25.41 4.83
N VAL A 89 -2.81 25.28 5.09
CA VAL A 89 -3.39 24.07 5.70
C VAL A 89 -3.33 22.87 4.75
N GLU A 90 -3.59 23.07 3.45
CA GLU A 90 -3.57 21.98 2.46
C GLU A 90 -2.18 21.37 2.33
N GLN A 91 -1.15 22.22 2.25
CA GLN A 91 0.24 21.75 2.22
C GLN A 91 0.58 20.91 3.46
N ALA A 92 0.19 21.38 4.66
CA ALA A 92 0.42 20.64 5.90
C ALA A 92 -0.31 19.29 5.90
N MET A 93 -1.53 19.22 5.36
CA MET A 93 -2.29 17.97 5.24
C MET A 93 -1.61 16.96 4.30
N TYR A 94 -1.12 17.39 3.14
CA TYR A 94 -0.43 16.50 2.21
C TYR A 94 0.90 16.00 2.78
N ARG A 95 1.71 16.87 3.40
CA ARG A 95 2.97 16.47 4.05
C ARG A 95 2.72 15.45 5.16
N LYS A 96 1.72 15.68 6.00
CA LYS A 96 1.32 14.74 7.04
C LYS A 96 0.93 13.38 6.44
N ARG A 97 0.22 13.36 5.31
CA ARG A 97 -0.15 12.12 4.63
C ARG A 97 1.09 11.36 4.12
N VAL A 98 2.07 12.05 3.55
CA VAL A 98 3.36 11.44 3.13
C VAL A 98 4.05 10.81 4.34
N GLU A 99 4.13 11.51 5.47
CA GLU A 99 4.73 11.02 6.71
C GLU A 99 4.01 9.77 7.26
N GLU A 100 2.68 9.71 7.14
CA GLU A 100 1.86 8.55 7.55
C GLU A 100 2.05 7.33 6.64
N ILE A 101 2.32 7.52 5.34
CA ILE A 101 2.51 6.42 4.38
C ILE A 101 3.91 5.82 4.47
N GLU A 102 4.92 6.63 4.79
CA GLU A 102 6.34 6.24 4.74
C GLU A 102 6.71 4.99 5.59
N PRO A 103 6.17 4.77 6.81
CA PRO A 103 6.41 3.53 7.55
C PRO A 103 5.94 2.28 6.81
N SER A 104 4.79 2.35 6.12
CA SER A 104 4.25 1.23 5.35
C SER A 104 5.12 0.92 4.14
N ILE A 105 5.63 1.94 3.45
CA ILE A 105 6.60 1.79 2.35
C ILE A 105 7.87 1.11 2.85
N ARG A 106 8.45 1.57 3.97
CA ARG A 106 9.65 0.95 4.57
C ARG A 106 9.40 -0.52 4.92
N TYR A 107 8.24 -0.82 5.49
CA TYR A 107 7.87 -2.18 5.85
C TYR A 107 7.70 -3.09 4.63
N CYS A 108 7.02 -2.62 3.57
CA CYS A 108 6.90 -3.37 2.33
C CYS A 108 8.29 -3.65 1.72
N ARG A 109 9.15 -2.62 1.63
CA ARG A 109 10.51 -2.77 1.08
C ARG A 109 11.34 -3.80 1.83
N TYR A 110 11.24 -3.83 3.16
CA TYR A 110 11.89 -4.85 3.98
C TYR A 110 11.39 -6.25 3.64
N ASN A 111 10.07 -6.45 3.52
CA ASN A 111 9.50 -7.77 3.23
C ASN A 111 9.79 -8.25 1.81
N VAL A 112 9.73 -7.37 0.80
CA VAL A 112 10.14 -7.69 -0.58
C VAL A 112 11.59 -8.20 -0.62
N SER A 113 12.51 -7.50 0.06
CA SER A 113 13.91 -7.92 0.17
C SER A 113 14.06 -9.27 0.86
N ARG A 114 13.27 -9.50 1.92
CA ARG A 114 13.29 -10.77 2.67
C ARG A 114 12.78 -11.94 1.83
N GLU A 115 11.71 -11.77 1.07
CA GLU A 115 11.16 -12.81 0.19
C GLU A 115 12.11 -13.16 -0.95
N GLY A 116 12.70 -12.14 -1.61
CA GLY A 116 13.72 -12.36 -2.64
C GLY A 116 15.02 -12.96 -2.08
N GLY A 117 15.36 -12.70 -0.82
CA GLY A 117 16.50 -13.32 -0.14
C GLY A 117 16.24 -14.78 0.24
N ALA A 118 15.02 -15.10 0.68
CA ALA A 118 14.60 -16.46 1.01
C ALA A 118 14.55 -17.36 -0.23
N SER A 119 13.98 -16.87 -1.34
CA SER A 119 13.95 -17.62 -2.60
C SER A 119 15.36 -17.95 -3.11
N ASN A 120 16.30 -17.01 -2.99
CA ASN A 120 17.68 -17.19 -3.43
C ASN A 120 18.44 -18.22 -2.57
N LEU A 121 18.16 -18.29 -1.25
CA LEU A 121 18.70 -19.32 -0.37
C LEU A 121 18.15 -20.71 -0.68
N GLU A 122 16.85 -20.81 -1.00
CA GLU A 122 16.23 -22.08 -1.40
C GLU A 122 16.79 -22.59 -2.73
N GLU A 123 16.94 -21.73 -3.74
CA GLU A 123 17.58 -22.07 -5.02
C GLU A 123 19.02 -22.54 -4.84
N GLN A 124 19.83 -21.82 -4.04
CA GLN A 124 21.20 -22.24 -3.73
C GLN A 124 21.25 -23.58 -3.00
N SER A 125 20.29 -23.85 -2.11
CA SER A 125 20.21 -25.13 -1.40
C SER A 125 19.85 -26.29 -2.34
N GLN A 126 18.99 -26.08 -3.34
CA GLN A 126 18.64 -27.09 -4.34
C GLN A 126 19.83 -27.42 -5.24
N VAL A 127 20.57 -26.41 -5.72
CA VAL A 127 21.78 -26.62 -6.52
C VAL A 127 22.83 -27.44 -5.77
N LEU A 128 23.05 -27.14 -4.48
CA LEU A 128 23.98 -27.92 -3.64
C LEU A 128 23.55 -29.38 -3.45
N MET A 129 22.24 -29.64 -3.34
CA MET A 129 21.71 -31.01 -3.26
C MET A 129 21.84 -31.78 -4.58
N GLU A 130 21.77 -31.12 -5.74
CA GLU A 130 21.95 -31.77 -7.03
C GLU A 130 23.41 -32.18 -7.27
N ILE A 131 24.37 -31.32 -6.92
CA ILE A 131 25.81 -31.62 -7.03
C ILE A 131 26.19 -32.85 -6.18
N GLY A 132 25.59 -32.99 -5.00
CA GLY A 132 25.82 -34.11 -4.09
C GLY A 132 25.23 -35.46 -4.53
N LYS A 133 24.36 -35.50 -5.55
CA LYS A 133 23.78 -36.75 -6.09
C LYS A 133 24.55 -37.31 -7.29
N SER A 134 25.50 -36.56 -7.82
CA SER A 134 26.32 -36.91 -8.99
C SER A 134 27.71 -37.47 -8.67
N GLY A 135 28.01 -37.73 -7.39
CA GLY A 135 29.24 -38.40 -6.92
C GLY A 135 28.94 -39.69 -6.17
#